data_AF-A0A9P2XFT3-F1
#
_entry.id   AF-A0A9P2XFT3-F1
#
_cell.length_a   1.000
_cell.length_b   1.000
_cell.length_c   1.000
_cell.angle_alpha   90.00
_cell.angle_beta   90.00
_cell.angle_gamma   90.00
#
_symmetry.space_group_name_H-M   'P 1'
#
loop_
_entity.id
_entity.type
_entity.pdbx_description
1 polymer ?
#
loop_
_entity_poly.entity_id
_entity_poly.type
_entity_poly.pdbx_seq_one_letter_code
_entity_poly.pdbx_strand_id
1 'polypeptide(L)'
;ICYTNHADADQNDMDVLLTLFGAAGINFIMGIPGSDDVMLNYQTTSFHDALYLRQLLGLKPAPEFSAWLEQQGIFKQQNSQICWADHMPDQFSRLLMN
;
A
#
# COMPACT_ATOMS: atom_id res chain seq x y z
N ILE A 1 -0.36 -7.58 -9.01
CA ILE A 1 0.13 -7.23 -10.36
C ILE A 1 1.62 -7.50 -10.31
N CYS A 2 2.20 -8.15 -11.31
CA CYS A 2 3.60 -8.54 -11.24
C CYS A 2 4.23 -8.72 -12.61
N TYR A 3 5.56 -8.62 -12.64
CA TYR A 3 6.39 -8.98 -13.78
C TYR A 3 7.69 -9.63 -13.32
N THR A 4 8.39 -10.30 -14.24
CA THR A 4 9.75 -10.80 -14.01
C THR A 4 10.73 -10.02 -14.88
N ASN A 5 11.98 -9.91 -14.44
CA ASN A 5 13.04 -9.17 -15.15
C ASN A 5 13.36 -9.67 -16.57
N HIS A 6 12.82 -10.82 -16.99
CA HIS A 6 12.97 -11.35 -18.35
C HIS A 6 11.81 -10.98 -19.27
N ALA A 7 10.71 -10.46 -18.73
CA ALA A 7 9.62 -9.90 -19.51
C ALA A 7 9.98 -8.47 -19.95
N ASP A 8 9.49 -8.07 -21.12
CA ASP A 8 9.53 -6.67 -21.56
C ASP A 8 8.44 -5.89 -20.82
N ALA A 9 8.72 -5.60 -19.55
CA ALA A 9 7.86 -4.88 -18.64
C ALA A 9 8.70 -4.22 -17.54
N ASP A 10 8.21 -3.10 -17.02
CA ASP A 10 8.83 -2.38 -15.92
C ASP A 10 7.82 -1.92 -14.85
N GLN A 11 8.30 -1.13 -13.88
CA GLN A 11 7.47 -0.60 -12.81
C GLN A 11 6.44 0.43 -13.30
N ASN A 12 6.65 1.10 -14.43
CA ASN A 12 5.66 2.02 -14.98
C ASN A 12 4.47 1.24 -15.55
N ASP A 13 4.72 0.09 -16.20
CA ASP A 13 3.65 -0.77 -16.70
C ASP A 13 2.75 -1.27 -15.55
N MET A 14 3.39 -1.63 -14.45
CA MET A 14 2.75 -1.98 -13.18
C MET A 14 1.84 -0.85 -12.65
N ASP A 15 2.33 0.38 -12.59
CA ASP A 15 1.60 1.54 -12.06
C ASP A 15 0.42 1.94 -12.97
N VAL A 16 0.59 1.86 -14.28
CA VAL A 16 -0.48 2.05 -15.27
C VAL A 16 -1.57 1.01 -15.06
N LEU A 17 -1.21 -0.27 -15.01
CA LEU A 17 -2.17 -1.36 -14.83
C LEU A 17 -2.88 -1.27 -13.47
N LEU A 18 -2.16 -0.90 -12.41
CA LEU A 18 -2.73 -0.66 -11.09
C LEU A 18 -3.79 0.44 -11.13
N THR A 19 -3.48 1.55 -11.80
CA THR A 19 -4.40 2.68 -11.91
C THR A 19 -5.65 2.30 -12.72
N LEU A 20 -5.48 1.56 -13.82
CA LEU A 20 -6.58 1.05 -14.63
C LEU A 20 -7.49 0.10 -13.82
N PHE A 21 -6.90 -0.81 -13.05
CA PHE A 21 -7.67 -1.70 -12.17
C PHE A 21 -8.38 -0.94 -11.05
N GLY A 22 -7.74 0.08 -10.47
CA GLY A 22 -8.38 0.97 -9.52
C GLY A 22 -9.61 1.66 -10.11
N ALA A 23 -9.48 2.24 -11.31
CA ALA A 23 -10.60 2.86 -12.03
C ALA A 23 -11.71 1.84 -12.37
N ALA A 24 -11.36 0.58 -12.62
CA ALA A 24 -12.29 -0.51 -12.85
C ALA A 24 -12.94 -1.09 -11.57
N GLY A 25 -12.56 -0.63 -10.38
CA GLY A 25 -13.16 -1.06 -9.10
C GLY A 25 -12.53 -2.31 -8.49
N ILE A 26 -11.24 -2.56 -8.71
CA ILE A 26 -10.52 -3.63 -7.99
C ILE A 26 -10.58 -3.40 -6.47
N ASN A 27 -10.84 -4.47 -5.71
CA ASN A 27 -11.01 -4.38 -4.27
C ASN A 27 -9.74 -4.68 -3.46
N PHE A 28 -8.79 -5.42 -4.03
CA PHE A 28 -7.57 -5.81 -3.35
C PHE A 28 -6.39 -5.95 -4.32
N ILE A 29 -5.19 -5.71 -3.78
CA ILE A 29 -3.90 -5.99 -4.40
C ILE A 29 -2.96 -6.53 -3.32
N MET A 30 -1.85 -7.15 -3.71
CA MET A 30 -0.80 -7.56 -2.78
C MET A 30 0.25 -6.46 -2.64
N GLY A 31 0.72 -6.18 -1.43
CA GLY A 31 1.83 -5.27 -1.19
C GLY A 31 3.05 -6.06 -0.69
N ILE A 32 4.19 -5.93 -1.35
CA ILE A 32 5.48 -6.48 -0.90
C ILE A 32 6.44 -5.33 -0.54
N PRO A 33 7.24 -5.45 0.53
CA PRO A 33 8.20 -4.41 0.89
C PRO A 33 9.12 -4.06 -0.29
N GLY A 34 9.12 -2.79 -0.71
CA GLY A 34 9.97 -2.32 -1.80
C GLY A 34 9.68 -2.94 -3.17
N SER A 35 8.45 -3.43 -3.38
CA SER A 35 7.98 -4.07 -4.64
C SER A 35 8.77 -5.31 -5.10
N ASP A 36 9.77 -5.77 -4.37
CA ASP A 36 10.66 -6.86 -4.77
C ASP A 36 10.42 -8.11 -3.93
N ASP A 37 9.93 -9.17 -4.56
CA ASP A 37 9.83 -10.49 -3.92
C ASP A 37 11.09 -11.29 -4.24
N VAL A 38 12.13 -11.09 -3.42
CA VAL A 38 13.45 -11.74 -3.60
C VAL A 38 13.38 -13.27 -3.54
N MET A 39 12.42 -13.83 -2.82
CA MET A 39 12.27 -15.28 -2.67
C MET A 39 11.76 -15.91 -3.97
N LEU A 40 10.82 -15.23 -4.64
CA LEU A 40 10.18 -15.72 -5.85
C LEU A 40 10.74 -15.07 -7.13
N ASN A 41 11.69 -14.15 -6.99
CA ASN A 41 12.42 -13.46 -8.07
C ASN A 41 11.48 -12.74 -9.07
N TYR A 42 10.54 -11.97 -8.54
CA TYR A 42 9.63 -11.14 -9.35
C TYR A 42 9.32 -9.81 -8.66
N GLN A 43 8.91 -8.84 -9.47
CA GLN A 43 8.56 -7.48 -9.06
C GLN A 43 7.04 -7.35 -9.03
N THR A 44 6.52 -6.62 -8.04
CA THR A 44 5.08 -6.54 -7.73
C THR A 44 4.73 -5.22 -7.08
N THR A 45 3.48 -5.04 -6.67
CA THR A 45 3.04 -3.80 -6.03
C THR A 45 3.59 -3.68 -4.61
N SER A 46 3.95 -2.47 -4.20
CA SER A 46 4.44 -2.12 -2.87
C SER A 46 3.33 -1.71 -1.91
N PHE A 47 3.66 -1.56 -0.62
CA PHE A 47 2.74 -0.96 0.34
C PHE A 47 2.36 0.49 -0.02
N HIS A 48 3.29 1.24 -0.61
CA HIS A 48 3.07 2.63 -0.99
C HIS A 48 2.08 2.73 -2.15
N ASP A 49 2.08 1.76 -3.07
CA ASP A 49 1.22 1.77 -4.25
C ASP A 49 -0.26 1.66 -3.86
N ALA A 50 -0.55 0.85 -2.84
CA ALA A 50 -1.90 0.76 -2.26
C ALA A 50 -2.38 2.08 -1.65
N LEU A 51 -1.46 2.84 -1.02
CA LEU A 51 -1.76 4.14 -0.45
C LEU A 51 -1.94 5.21 -1.53
N TYR A 52 -1.05 5.22 -2.53
CA TYR A 52 -1.16 6.05 -3.73
C TYR A 52 -2.54 5.88 -4.38
N LEU A 53 -2.95 4.64 -4.66
CA LEU A 53 -4.22 4.38 -5.35
C LEU A 53 -5.42 4.85 -4.52
N ARG A 54 -5.37 4.65 -3.20
CA ARG A 54 -6.41 5.14 -2.27
C ARG A 54 -6.51 6.66 -2.27
N GLN A 55 -5.38 7.36 -2.24
CA GLN A 55 -5.37 8.82 -2.26
C GLN A 55 -5.86 9.36 -3.62
N LEU A 56 -5.38 8.78 -4.72
CA LEU A 56 -5.74 9.18 -6.08
C LEU A 56 -7.25 9.04 -6.34
N LEU A 57 -7.84 7.92 -5.95
CA LEU A 57 -9.23 7.58 -6.26
C LEU A 57 -10.21 7.87 -5.11
N GLY A 58 -9.72 8.40 -3.98
CA GLY A 58 -10.53 8.63 -2.78
C GLY A 58 -11.06 7.37 -2.11
N LEU A 59 -10.40 6.23 -2.33
CA LEU A 59 -10.79 4.94 -1.76
C LEU A 59 -10.29 4.81 -0.32
N LYS A 60 -11.00 4.02 0.49
CA LYS A 60 -10.65 3.76 1.88
C LYS A 60 -10.30 2.28 2.08
N PRO A 61 -9.54 1.94 3.13
CA PRO A 61 -9.46 0.56 3.58
C PRO A 61 -10.83 0.03 4.01
N ALA A 62 -10.94 -1.29 4.23
CA ALA A 62 -12.13 -1.87 4.83
C ALA A 62 -12.49 -1.15 6.16
N PRO A 63 -13.78 -0.94 6.47
CA PRO A 63 -14.19 -0.10 7.61
C PRO A 63 -13.55 -0.51 8.94
N GLU A 64 -13.50 -1.80 9.22
CA GLU A 64 -12.93 -2.37 10.45
C GLU A 64 -11.43 -2.11 10.52
N PHE A 65 -10.74 -2.26 9.39
CA PHE A 65 -9.30 -2.00 9.31
C PHE A 65 -8.98 -0.51 9.41
N SER A 66 -9.81 0.35 8.82
CA SER A 66 -9.67 1.81 8.96
C SER A 66 -9.81 2.24 10.41
N ALA A 67 -10.83 1.74 11.12
CA ALA A 67 -11.02 2.03 12.55
C ALA A 67 -9.83 1.54 13.39
N TRP A 68 -9.32 0.34 13.09
CA TRP A 68 -8.15 -0.20 13.76
C TRP A 68 -6.90 0.65 13.50
N LEU A 69 -6.62 1.05 12.26
CA LEU A 69 -5.47 1.89 11.91
C LEU A 69 -5.46 3.22 12.69
N GLU A 70 -6.63 3.84 12.82
CA GLU A 70 -6.80 5.05 13.62
C GLU A 70 -6.59 4.79 15.11
N GLN A 71 -7.16 3.71 15.66
CA GLN A 71 -6.98 3.32 17.06
C GLN A 71 -5.51 3.01 17.39
N GLN A 72 -4.78 2.39 16.48
CA GLN A 72 -3.36 2.08 16.64
C GLN A 72 -2.45 3.29 16.42
N GLY A 73 -2.99 4.43 15.97
CA GLY A 73 -2.21 5.62 15.66
C GLY A 73 -1.26 5.43 14.46
N ILE A 74 -1.60 4.59 13.49
CA ILE A 74 -0.75 4.38 12.30
C ILE A 74 -0.98 5.51 11.29
N PHE A 75 -2.22 5.64 10.82
CA PHE A 75 -2.68 6.81 10.07
C PHE A 75 -4.20 6.92 10.16
N LYS A 76 -4.71 8.11 9.88
CA LYS A 76 -6.13 8.38 9.60
C LYS A 76 -6.29 8.86 8.18
N GLN A 77 -7.47 8.66 7.58
CA GLN A 77 -7.74 9.14 6.23
C GLN A 77 -8.91 10.13 6.21
N GLN A 78 -8.63 11.38 5.85
CA GLN A 78 -9.62 12.46 5.80
C GLN A 78 -9.56 13.16 4.44
N ASN A 79 -10.71 13.35 3.78
CA ASN A 79 -10.80 14.00 2.47
C ASN A 79 -9.81 13.43 1.42
N SER A 80 -9.71 12.10 1.33
CA SER A 80 -8.76 11.39 0.45
C SER A 80 -7.27 11.62 0.76
N GLN A 81 -6.94 12.31 1.85
CA GLN A 81 -5.57 12.49 2.32
C GLN A 81 -5.27 11.59 3.49
N ILE A 82 -4.08 11.00 3.49
CA ILE A 82 -3.54 10.24 4.61
C ILE A 82 -2.89 11.23 5.57
N CYS A 83 -3.32 11.23 6.84
CA CYS A 83 -2.66 11.93 7.91
C CYS A 83 -1.92 10.90 8.77
N TRP A 84 -0.58 10.96 8.71
CA TRP A 84 0.31 10.12 9.51
C TRP A 84 0.33 10.55 10.97
N ALA A 85 0.72 9.64 11.86
CA ALA A 85 1.04 10.01 13.22
C ALA A 85 2.38 10.78 13.27
N ASP A 86 2.45 11.77 14.16
CA ASP A 86 3.63 12.63 14.33
C ASP A 86 4.84 11.91 14.94
N HIS A 87 4.59 10.77 15.59
CA HIS A 87 5.59 9.93 16.22
C HIS A 87 5.17 8.47 16.14
N MET A 88 6.12 7.57 16.35
CA MET A 88 5.85 6.14 16.43
C MET A 88 4.91 5.84 17.60
N PRO A 89 3.81 5.10 17.38
CA PRO A 89 2.88 4.79 18.47
C PRO A 89 3.54 3.98 19.58
N ASP A 90 3.22 4.32 20.83
CA ASP A 90 3.80 3.70 22.03
C ASP A 90 3.64 2.17 22.08
N GLN A 91 2.57 1.66 21.46
CA GLN A 91 2.32 0.23 21.39
C GLN A 91 3.37 -0.51 20.56
N PHE A 92 3.92 0.14 19.52
CA PHE A 92 4.93 -0.42 18.63
C PHE A 92 6.36 -0.01 19.01
N SER A 93 6.54 1.11 19.71
CA SER A 93 7.88 1.58 20.11
C SER A 93 8.66 0.54 20.92
N ARG A 94 7.95 -0.24 21.75
CA ARG A 94 8.53 -1.35 22.53
C ARG A 94 9.08 -2.50 21.70
N LEU A 95 8.66 -2.66 20.44
CA LEU A 95 9.13 -3.72 19.55
C LEU A 95 10.50 -3.41 18.94
N LEU A 96 10.91 -2.13 18.94
CA LEU A 96 12.16 -1.68 18.33
C LEU A 96 13.26 -1.36 19.36
N MET A 97 12.94 -1.46 20.66
CA MET A 97 13.86 -1.17 21.77
C MET A 97 14.50 -2.44 22.37
N ASN A 98 14.46 -3.57 21.65
CA ASN A 98 15.17 -4.80 22.01
C ASN A 98 16.35 -5.05 21.07
#